data_AF-A0A1B6CML0-F1
#
_entry.id   AF-A0A1B6CML0-F1
#
_cell.length_a   1.000
_cell.length_b   1.000
_cell.length_c   1.000
_cell.angle_alpha   90.00
_cell.angle_beta   90.00
_cell.angle_gamma   90.00
#
_symmetry.space_group_name_H-M   'P 1'
#
loop_
_entity.id
_entity.type
_entity.pdbx_description
1 polymer ?
#
loop_
_entity_poly.entity_id
_entity_poly.type
_entity_poly.pdbx_seq_one_letter_code
_entity_poly.pdbx_strand_id
1 'polypeptide(L)'
;MDEYDEDAPHRCTTILYYAWKIFTCLFTHVMLVTTVVAYCILGAYTFVKLEQDNEINVKESISDLRNNVTTSLWSLTQDQTVLHQENWTKSVIEKLQGFENELVTAMRKRGWDGSEDKGSLQWTFTGALFYSIIVITTIGYGHIAPKTAAGKVTTIFYAILGIPLMLLCLSNIGDIMAHSFRFIYWRICCYACTRPPKRSHHVVHRRGCSLRRTVRGGHGLQGGGGRNSSARSRTASLKKWGKNQGSQRSGDSALALSETLTHSYSDTECR
;
A
#
# COMPACT_ATOMS: atom_id res chain seq x y z
N MET A 1 25.37 45.23 -39.43
CA MET A 1 25.82 43.93 -38.87
C MET A 1 25.04 43.83 -37.59
N ASP A 2 23.81 43.32 -37.72
CA ASP A 2 22.80 43.40 -36.66
C ASP A 2 23.20 42.43 -35.55
N GLU A 3 23.37 43.02 -34.37
CA GLU A 3 23.70 42.36 -33.12
C GLU A 3 22.48 41.54 -32.71
N TYR A 4 22.62 40.22 -32.73
CA TYR A 4 21.60 39.27 -32.26
C TYR A 4 21.45 39.47 -30.74
N ASP A 5 20.37 40.13 -30.32
CA ASP A 5 19.92 40.15 -28.94
C ASP A 5 19.54 38.71 -28.54
N GLU A 6 20.30 38.10 -27.62
CA GLU A 6 19.92 36.86 -26.95
C GLU A 6 18.72 37.16 -26.04
N ASP A 7 17.50 36.96 -26.55
CA ASP A 7 16.27 37.01 -25.77
C ASP A 7 16.30 35.96 -24.64
N ALA A 8 16.68 36.39 -23.44
CA ALA A 8 16.56 35.59 -22.23
C ALA A 8 15.08 35.21 -21.99
N PRO A 9 14.75 33.93 -21.72
CA PRO A 9 13.37 33.49 -21.59
C PRO A 9 12.68 34.23 -20.44
N HIS A 10 11.62 34.98 -20.78
CA HIS A 10 10.84 35.76 -19.83
C HIS A 10 10.37 34.87 -18.66
N ARG A 11 10.49 35.34 -17.42
CA ARG A 11 10.09 34.56 -16.22
C ARG A 11 8.65 34.03 -16.29
N CYS A 12 7.77 34.67 -17.06
CA CYS A 12 6.42 34.19 -17.38
C CYS A 12 6.38 32.89 -18.22
N THR A 13 7.25 32.72 -19.24
CA THR A 13 7.28 31.50 -20.05
C THR A 13 7.81 30.33 -19.23
N THR A 14 8.77 30.58 -18.34
CA THR A 14 9.27 29.60 -17.37
C THR A 14 8.21 29.19 -16.36
N ILE A 15 7.43 30.13 -15.81
CA ILE A 15 6.32 29.84 -14.89
C ILE A 15 5.19 29.08 -15.59
N LEU A 16 4.81 29.46 -16.82
CA LEU A 16 3.83 28.74 -17.63
C LEU A 16 4.30 27.34 -18.01
N TYR A 17 5.59 27.16 -18.33
CA TYR A 17 6.20 25.86 -18.58
C TYR A 17 6.16 24.96 -17.34
N TYR A 18 6.53 25.48 -16.15
CA TYR A 18 6.46 24.71 -14.91
C TYR A 18 5.01 24.41 -14.50
N ALA A 19 4.07 25.35 -14.66
CA ALA A 19 2.65 25.13 -14.39
C ALA A 19 2.04 24.08 -15.34
N TRP A 20 2.37 24.13 -16.63
CA TRP A 20 1.95 23.13 -17.61
C TRP A 20 2.58 21.76 -17.33
N LYS A 21 3.86 21.71 -16.93
CA LYS A 21 4.55 20.47 -16.55
C LYS A 21 3.99 19.86 -15.26
N ILE A 22 3.62 20.68 -14.28
CA ILE A 22 2.92 20.25 -13.06
C ILE A 22 1.52 19.74 -13.41
N PHE A 23 0.78 20.46 -14.27
CA PHE A 23 -0.54 20.05 -14.73
C PHE A 23 -0.49 18.70 -15.45
N THR A 24 0.45 18.50 -16.38
CA THR A 24 0.61 17.24 -17.12
C THR A 24 1.05 16.10 -16.20
N CYS A 25 1.88 16.36 -15.18
CA CYS A 25 2.26 15.37 -14.17
C CYS A 25 1.07 14.95 -13.29
N LEU A 26 0.35 15.93 -12.74
CA LEU A 26 -0.86 15.69 -11.94
C LEU A 26 -1.95 14.98 -12.75
N PHE A 27 -2.13 15.39 -14.01
CA PHE A 27 -3.05 14.77 -14.95
C PHE A 27 -2.70 13.31 -15.19
N THR A 28 -1.42 12.96 -15.32
CA THR A 28 -0.99 11.57 -15.51
C THR A 28 -1.32 10.70 -14.30
N HIS A 29 -1.08 11.20 -13.08
CA HIS A 29 -1.42 10.47 -11.85
C HIS A 29 -2.94 10.33 -11.64
N VAL A 30 -3.69 11.42 -11.82
CA VAL A 30 -5.16 11.41 -11.69
C VAL A 30 -5.77 10.48 -12.74
N MET A 31 -5.31 10.57 -13.99
CA MET A 31 -5.80 9.73 -15.09
C MET A 31 -5.60 8.25 -14.82
N LEU A 32 -4.47 7.88 -14.23
CA LEU A 32 -4.16 6.50 -13.93
C LEU A 32 -5.08 5.94 -12.84
N VAL A 33 -5.32 6.70 -11.77
CA VAL A 33 -6.28 6.32 -10.71
C VAL A 33 -7.70 6.24 -11.27
N THR A 34 -8.14 7.21 -12.07
CA THR A 34 -9.47 7.17 -12.68
C THR A 34 -9.63 6.01 -13.66
N THR A 35 -8.57 5.63 -14.38
CA THR A 35 -8.59 4.47 -15.29
C THR A 35 -8.80 3.18 -14.50
N VAL A 36 -8.12 3.02 -13.37
CA VAL A 36 -8.32 1.88 -12.46
C VAL A 36 -9.75 1.85 -11.93
N VAL A 37 -10.28 2.98 -11.47
CA VAL A 37 -11.66 3.05 -10.94
C VAL A 37 -12.68 2.69 -12.03
N ALA A 38 -12.51 3.23 -13.25
CA ALA A 38 -13.35 2.90 -14.38
C ALA A 38 -13.27 1.40 -14.73
N TYR A 39 -12.08 0.81 -14.67
CA TYR A 39 -11.86 -0.61 -14.88
C TYR A 39 -12.60 -1.48 -13.85
N CYS A 40 -12.58 -1.09 -12.57
CA CYS A 40 -13.35 -1.77 -11.52
C CYS A 40 -14.86 -1.71 -11.77
N ILE A 41 -15.38 -0.55 -12.21
CA ILE A 41 -16.81 -0.38 -12.52
C ILE A 41 -17.21 -1.24 -13.72
N LEU A 42 -16.37 -1.29 -14.76
CA LEU A 42 -16.57 -2.17 -15.92
C LEU A 42 -16.59 -3.64 -15.50
N GLY A 43 -15.66 -4.05 -14.63
CA GLY A 43 -15.64 -5.38 -14.03
C GLY A 43 -16.94 -5.67 -13.27
N ALA A 44 -17.39 -4.76 -12.42
CA ALA A 44 -18.61 -4.91 -11.64
C ALA A 44 -19.83 -5.14 -12.54
N TYR A 45 -20.02 -4.31 -13.55
CA TYR A 45 -21.12 -4.45 -14.52
C TYR A 45 -21.06 -5.81 -15.23
N THR A 46 -19.87 -6.23 -15.63
CA THR A 46 -19.66 -7.51 -16.34
C THR A 46 -20.01 -8.71 -15.45
N PHE A 47 -19.50 -8.75 -14.22
CA PHE A 47 -19.74 -9.88 -13.32
C PHE A 47 -21.19 -9.96 -12.82
N VAL A 48 -21.84 -8.82 -12.57
CA VAL A 48 -23.28 -8.78 -12.28
C VAL A 48 -24.05 -9.47 -13.41
N LYS A 49 -23.79 -9.07 -14.66
CA LYS A 49 -24.49 -9.62 -15.82
C LYS A 49 -24.21 -11.12 -16.04
N LEU A 50 -23.03 -11.60 -15.70
CA LEU A 50 -22.64 -12.99 -15.93
C LEU A 50 -23.09 -13.94 -14.81
N GLU A 51 -23.12 -13.49 -13.56
CA GLU A 51 -23.29 -14.37 -12.40
C GLU A 51 -24.61 -14.17 -11.65
N GLN A 52 -25.24 -12.99 -11.73
CA GLN A 52 -26.45 -12.70 -10.95
C GLN A 52 -27.61 -13.64 -11.31
N ASP A 53 -27.83 -13.89 -12.60
CA ASP A 53 -28.91 -14.78 -13.05
C ASP A 53 -28.67 -16.23 -12.58
N ASN A 54 -27.42 -16.69 -12.62
CA ASN A 54 -27.05 -18.01 -12.12
C ASN A 54 -27.28 -18.12 -10.60
N GLU A 55 -26.95 -17.09 -9.82
CA GLU A 55 -27.21 -17.08 -8.38
C GLU A 55 -28.71 -17.19 -8.07
N ILE A 56 -29.55 -16.42 -8.78
CA ILE A 56 -31.00 -16.46 -8.61
C ILE A 56 -31.54 -17.86 -8.92
N ASN A 57 -31.13 -18.45 -10.04
CA ASN A 57 -31.56 -19.80 -10.45
C ASN A 57 -31.16 -20.87 -9.43
N VAL A 58 -29.97 -20.75 -8.83
CA VAL A 58 -29.51 -21.68 -7.79
C VAL A 58 -30.38 -21.56 -6.54
N LYS A 59 -30.67 -20.35 -6.07
CA LYS A 59 -31.54 -20.14 -4.91
C LYS A 59 -32.96 -20.67 -5.14
N GLU A 60 -33.52 -20.45 -6.33
CA GLU A 60 -34.83 -20.97 -6.70
C GLU A 60 -34.83 -22.50 -6.71
N SER A 61 -33.82 -23.14 -7.32
CA SER A 61 -33.72 -24.59 -7.35
C SER A 61 -33.66 -25.24 -5.96
N ILE A 62 -33.04 -24.56 -4.98
CA ILE A 62 -32.96 -25.06 -3.61
C ILE A 62 -34.28 -24.91 -2.86
N SER A 63 -34.99 -23.80 -3.09
CA SER A 63 -36.33 -23.61 -2.52
C SER A 63 -37.32 -24.64 -3.07
N ASP A 64 -37.28 -24.91 -4.37
CA ASP A 64 -38.11 -25.93 -5.02
C ASP A 64 -37.77 -27.33 -4.50
N LEU A 65 -36.49 -27.65 -4.36
CA LEU A 65 -36.02 -28.90 -3.79
C LEU A 65 -36.57 -29.10 -2.37
N ARG A 66 -36.49 -28.07 -1.52
CA ARG A 66 -37.05 -28.11 -0.16
C ARG A 66 -38.56 -28.37 -0.19
N ASN A 67 -39.30 -27.62 -1.00
CA ASN A 67 -40.76 -27.78 -1.11
C ASN A 67 -41.16 -29.18 -1.61
N ASN A 68 -40.41 -29.73 -2.56
CA ASN A 68 -40.64 -31.08 -3.07
C ASN A 68 -40.39 -32.16 -2.00
N VAL A 69 -39.32 -32.02 -1.22
CA VAL A 69 -39.03 -32.93 -0.10
C VAL A 69 -40.10 -32.82 0.98
N THR A 70 -40.50 -31.61 1.37
CA THR A 70 -41.60 -31.41 2.32
C THR A 70 -42.90 -32.05 1.84
N THR A 71 -43.24 -31.89 0.56
CA THR A 71 -44.44 -32.51 -0.05
C THR A 71 -44.34 -34.02 -0.07
N SER A 72 -43.16 -34.56 -0.41
CA SER A 72 -42.89 -36.01 -0.42
C SER A 72 -42.99 -36.63 0.98
N LEU A 73 -42.52 -35.92 2.00
CA LEU A 73 -42.62 -36.36 3.40
C LEU A 73 -44.06 -36.31 3.90
N TRP A 74 -44.82 -35.28 3.48
CA TRP A 74 -46.25 -35.19 3.77
C TRP A 74 -47.03 -36.35 3.14
N SER A 75 -46.81 -36.62 1.84
CA SER A 75 -47.49 -37.73 1.15
C SER A 75 -47.13 -39.09 1.75
N LEU A 76 -45.86 -39.29 2.15
CA LEU A 76 -45.42 -40.51 2.84
C LEU A 76 -46.17 -40.73 4.17
N THR A 77 -46.52 -39.64 4.85
CA THR A 77 -47.26 -39.69 6.12
C THR A 77 -48.76 -39.91 5.88
N GLN A 78 -49.31 -39.39 4.78
CA GLN A 78 -50.73 -39.50 4.44
C GLN A 78 -51.12 -40.87 3.85
N ASP A 79 -50.25 -41.52 3.09
CA ASP A 79 -50.52 -42.80 2.42
C ASP A 79 -50.52 -44.01 3.37
N GLN A 80 -50.05 -43.86 4.61
CA GLN A 80 -49.94 -44.96 5.58
C GLN A 80 -51.13 -44.94 6.56
N THR A 81 -51.92 -46.02 6.60
CA THR A 81 -53.05 -46.17 7.53
C THR A 81 -52.63 -46.38 8.98
N VAL A 82 -51.43 -46.93 9.21
CA VAL A 82 -50.78 -47.09 10.52
C VAL A 82 -49.29 -46.75 10.39
N LEU A 83 -48.83 -45.76 11.15
CA LEU A 83 -47.43 -45.32 11.15
C LEU A 83 -46.56 -46.26 12.00
N HIS A 84 -45.88 -47.21 11.34
CA HIS A 84 -44.83 -47.99 11.98
C HIS A 84 -43.51 -47.22 11.99
N GLN A 85 -43.02 -46.93 13.19
CA GLN A 85 -41.86 -46.06 13.41
C GLN A 85 -40.63 -46.49 12.59
N GLU A 86 -40.25 -47.77 12.57
CA GLU A 86 -39.03 -48.22 11.87
C GLU A 86 -39.09 -48.05 10.35
N ASN A 87 -40.18 -48.50 9.72
CA ASN A 87 -40.34 -48.41 8.26
C ASN A 87 -40.46 -46.97 7.80
N TRP A 88 -41.26 -46.15 8.52
CA TRP A 88 -41.39 -44.74 8.22
C TRP A 88 -40.07 -44.00 8.38
N THR A 89 -39.36 -44.22 9.50
CA THR A 89 -38.08 -43.57 9.78
C THR A 89 -37.06 -43.92 8.70
N LYS A 90 -37.01 -45.19 8.25
CA LYS A 90 -36.12 -45.61 7.17
C LYS A 90 -36.42 -44.88 5.85
N SER A 91 -37.69 -44.78 5.45
CA SER A 91 -38.09 -44.07 4.23
C SER A 91 -37.84 -42.57 4.29
N VAL A 92 -38.04 -41.94 5.45
CA VAL A 92 -37.73 -40.53 5.67
C VAL A 92 -36.23 -40.27 5.59
N ILE A 93 -35.41 -41.11 6.23
CA ILE A 93 -33.94 -41.00 6.17
C ILE A 93 -33.45 -41.10 4.73
N GLU A 94 -33.98 -42.03 3.93
CA GLU A 94 -33.61 -42.16 2.51
C GLU A 94 -33.91 -40.88 1.71
N LYS A 95 -35.10 -40.28 1.90
CA LYS A 95 -35.45 -39.00 1.25
C LYS A 95 -34.59 -37.84 1.71
N LEU A 96 -34.28 -37.77 3.01
CA LEU A 96 -33.42 -36.74 3.59
C LEU A 96 -31.96 -36.87 3.12
N GLN A 97 -31.44 -38.09 2.99
CA GLN A 97 -30.09 -38.32 2.45
C GLN A 97 -29.99 -37.85 0.99
N GLY A 98 -31.03 -38.08 0.18
CA GLY A 98 -31.12 -37.55 -1.18
C GLY A 98 -31.07 -36.01 -1.21
N PHE A 99 -31.85 -35.38 -0.34
CA PHE A 99 -31.85 -33.92 -0.17
C PHE A 99 -30.49 -33.38 0.27
N GLU A 100 -29.86 -34.00 1.26
CA GLU A 100 -28.55 -33.61 1.78
C GLU A 100 -27.48 -33.66 0.69
N ASN A 101 -27.48 -34.71 -0.14
CA ASN A 101 -26.54 -34.85 -1.26
C ASN A 101 -26.69 -33.75 -2.32
N GLU A 102 -27.93 -33.38 -2.66
CA GLU A 102 -28.23 -32.26 -3.56
C GLU A 102 -27.80 -30.93 -2.95
N LEU A 103 -28.06 -30.71 -1.66
CA LEU A 103 -27.68 -29.51 -0.93
C LEU A 103 -26.15 -29.33 -0.88
N VAL A 104 -25.41 -30.40 -0.55
CA VAL A 104 -23.94 -30.42 -0.56
C VAL A 104 -23.40 -30.12 -1.96
N THR A 105 -24.06 -30.65 -3.00
CA THR A 105 -23.70 -30.38 -4.39
C THR A 105 -23.94 -28.92 -4.76
N ALA A 106 -25.05 -28.33 -4.32
CA ALA A 106 -25.36 -26.93 -4.54
C ALA A 106 -24.37 -26.00 -3.83
N MET A 107 -24.01 -26.29 -2.57
CA MET A 107 -22.99 -25.53 -1.84
C MET A 107 -21.62 -25.61 -2.53
N ARG A 108 -21.15 -26.83 -2.85
CA ARG A 108 -19.78 -27.02 -3.37
C ARG A 108 -19.62 -26.60 -4.84
N LYS A 109 -20.57 -26.97 -5.70
CA LYS A 109 -20.44 -26.78 -7.15
C LYS A 109 -21.14 -25.51 -7.64
N ARG A 110 -22.36 -25.26 -7.16
CA ARG A 110 -23.20 -24.16 -7.66
C ARG A 110 -23.00 -22.85 -6.88
N GLY A 111 -22.34 -22.91 -5.71
CA GLY A 111 -22.01 -21.73 -4.90
C GLY A 111 -23.17 -21.19 -4.09
N TRP A 112 -24.09 -22.07 -3.66
CA TRP A 112 -25.17 -21.67 -2.76
C TRP A 112 -24.61 -21.25 -1.40
N ASP A 113 -25.05 -20.09 -0.89
CA ASP A 113 -24.54 -19.45 0.32
C ASP A 113 -25.30 -19.83 1.60
N GLY A 114 -26.27 -20.74 1.50
CA GLY A 114 -27.13 -21.14 2.61
C GLY A 114 -28.38 -20.28 2.79
N SER A 115 -28.51 -19.19 2.02
CA SER A 115 -29.69 -18.33 2.05
C SER A 115 -30.66 -18.63 0.89
N GLU A 116 -31.95 -18.74 1.21
CA GLU A 116 -33.01 -18.84 0.20
C GLU A 116 -33.68 -17.48 -0.09
N ASP A 117 -33.30 -16.43 0.63
CA ASP A 117 -33.86 -15.10 0.42
C ASP A 117 -33.41 -14.54 -0.95
N LYS A 118 -34.41 -14.20 -1.78
CA LYS A 118 -34.20 -13.57 -3.09
C LYS A 118 -33.70 -12.12 -2.94
N GLY A 119 -33.87 -11.50 -1.76
CA GLY A 119 -33.36 -10.16 -1.46
C GLY A 119 -31.86 -10.10 -1.14
N SER A 120 -31.25 -11.21 -0.72
CA SER A 120 -29.86 -11.25 -0.24
C SER A 120 -28.87 -11.80 -1.28
N LEU A 121 -28.73 -11.13 -2.42
CA LEU A 121 -27.79 -11.55 -3.47
C LEU A 121 -26.35 -11.13 -3.16
N GLN A 122 -25.40 -12.04 -3.39
CA GLN A 122 -23.97 -11.76 -3.30
C GLN A 122 -23.50 -10.98 -4.54
N TRP A 123 -24.02 -11.31 -5.72
CA TRP A 123 -23.72 -10.64 -6.99
C TRP A 123 -24.57 -9.38 -7.21
N THR A 124 -24.60 -8.51 -6.21
CA THR A 124 -25.07 -7.12 -6.38
C THR A 124 -23.97 -6.26 -6.99
N PHE A 125 -24.30 -5.05 -7.46
CA PHE A 125 -23.29 -4.12 -7.99
C PHE A 125 -22.12 -3.90 -7.01
N THR A 126 -22.42 -3.68 -5.73
CA THR A 126 -21.39 -3.50 -4.69
C THR A 126 -20.58 -4.77 -4.47
N GLY A 127 -21.22 -5.94 -4.42
CA GLY A 127 -20.52 -7.23 -4.29
C GLY A 127 -19.60 -7.53 -5.47
N ALA A 128 -20.07 -7.27 -6.69
CA ALA A 128 -19.30 -7.43 -7.92
C ALA A 128 -18.16 -6.41 -8.05
N LEU A 129 -18.37 -5.18 -7.56
CA LEU A 129 -17.33 -4.16 -7.48
C LEU A 129 -16.24 -4.57 -6.49
N PHE A 130 -16.64 -5.06 -5.32
CA PHE A 130 -15.71 -5.60 -4.34
C PHE A 130 -14.93 -6.79 -4.92
N TYR A 131 -15.61 -7.72 -5.59
CA TYR A 131 -14.98 -8.83 -6.32
C TYR A 131 -13.94 -8.34 -7.35
N SER A 132 -14.32 -7.33 -8.15
CA SER A 132 -13.45 -6.74 -9.16
C SER A 132 -12.18 -6.13 -8.55
N ILE A 133 -12.30 -5.47 -7.38
CA ILE A 133 -11.17 -4.90 -6.64
C ILE A 133 -10.27 -6.00 -6.07
N ILE A 134 -10.82 -7.05 -5.44
CA ILE A 134 -10.00 -8.11 -4.82
C ILE A 134 -9.26 -8.95 -5.86
N VAL A 135 -9.80 -9.09 -7.07
CA VAL A 135 -9.14 -9.78 -8.19
C VAL A 135 -7.91 -9.00 -8.65
N ILE A 136 -8.08 -7.70 -8.93
CA ILE A 136 -6.97 -6.88 -9.44
C ILE A 136 -5.92 -6.56 -8.37
N THR A 137 -6.32 -6.51 -7.09
CA THR A 137 -5.39 -6.38 -5.95
C THR A 137 -4.76 -7.71 -5.56
N THR A 138 -5.17 -8.82 -6.18
CA THR A 138 -4.67 -10.18 -5.91
C THR A 138 -4.85 -10.65 -4.46
N ILE A 139 -5.80 -10.07 -3.72
CA ILE A 139 -6.10 -10.47 -2.33
C ILE A 139 -6.79 -11.84 -2.30
N GLY A 140 -7.84 -12.00 -3.12
CA GLY A 140 -8.48 -13.30 -3.33
C GLY A 140 -9.12 -13.97 -2.11
N TYR A 141 -10.03 -13.31 -1.39
CA TYR A 141 -10.71 -13.90 -0.22
C TYR A 141 -11.48 -15.21 -0.49
N GLY A 142 -11.97 -15.40 -1.72
CA GLY A 142 -12.64 -16.64 -2.13
C GLY A 142 -14.09 -16.81 -1.66
N HIS A 143 -14.64 -15.88 -0.86
CA HIS A 143 -16.04 -15.90 -0.41
C HIS A 143 -17.03 -15.69 -1.57
N ILE A 144 -16.72 -14.76 -2.48
CA ILE A 144 -17.44 -14.57 -3.75
C ILE A 144 -16.49 -14.94 -4.88
N ALA A 145 -16.92 -15.87 -5.74
CA ALA A 145 -16.17 -16.30 -6.91
C ALA A 145 -17.13 -16.79 -8.01
N PRO A 146 -16.86 -16.48 -9.29
CA PRO A 146 -17.73 -16.85 -10.39
C PRO A 146 -17.82 -18.37 -10.53
N LYS A 147 -19.05 -18.86 -10.65
CA LYS A 147 -19.31 -20.29 -10.80
C LYS A 147 -19.56 -20.65 -12.25
N THR A 148 -20.04 -19.72 -13.06
CA THR A 148 -20.27 -19.94 -14.49
C THR A 148 -18.95 -20.11 -15.25
N ALA A 149 -19.00 -20.87 -16.34
CA ALA A 149 -17.83 -21.03 -17.22
C ALA A 149 -17.41 -19.70 -17.84
N ALA A 150 -18.37 -18.88 -18.26
CA ALA A 150 -18.13 -17.55 -18.81
C ALA A 150 -17.48 -16.63 -17.78
N GLY A 151 -18.03 -16.55 -16.55
CA GLY A 151 -17.46 -15.74 -15.48
C GLY A 151 -16.02 -16.12 -15.14
N LYS A 152 -15.70 -17.42 -15.09
CA LYS A 152 -14.32 -17.90 -14.88
C LYS A 152 -13.37 -17.45 -15.98
N VAL A 153 -13.76 -17.61 -17.24
CA VAL A 153 -12.94 -17.20 -18.39
C VAL A 153 -12.76 -15.68 -18.39
N THR A 154 -13.82 -14.92 -18.13
CA THR A 154 -13.77 -13.46 -18.00
C THR A 154 -12.83 -13.04 -16.87
N THR A 155 -12.85 -13.69 -15.71
CA THR A 155 -11.92 -13.41 -14.61
C THR A 155 -10.46 -13.59 -15.02
N ILE A 156 -10.14 -14.62 -15.81
CA ILE A 156 -8.77 -14.86 -16.29
C ILE A 156 -8.30 -13.67 -17.15
N PHE A 157 -9.08 -13.29 -18.16
CA PHE A 157 -8.74 -12.15 -19.01
C PHE A 157 -8.69 -10.83 -18.22
N TYR A 158 -9.63 -10.64 -17.30
CA TYR A 158 -9.70 -9.47 -16.44
C TYR A 158 -8.49 -9.36 -15.50
N ALA A 159 -7.98 -10.48 -14.99
CA ALA A 159 -6.77 -10.51 -14.16
C ALA A 159 -5.51 -10.19 -14.97
N ILE A 160 -5.37 -10.72 -16.20
CA ILE A 160 -4.21 -10.48 -17.07
C ILE A 160 -4.01 -8.97 -17.34
N LEU A 161 -5.09 -8.23 -17.59
CA LEU A 161 -5.02 -6.79 -17.82
C LEU A 161 -5.02 -5.96 -16.52
N GLY A 162 -5.77 -6.42 -15.51
CA GLY A 162 -5.97 -5.70 -14.26
C GLY A 162 -4.75 -5.69 -13.34
N ILE A 163 -4.02 -6.80 -13.25
CA ILE A 163 -2.87 -6.91 -12.34
C ILE A 163 -1.75 -5.93 -12.73
N PRO A 164 -1.28 -5.85 -13.99
CA PRO A 164 -0.27 -4.86 -14.38
C PRO A 164 -0.75 -3.41 -14.16
N LEU A 165 -2.03 -3.13 -14.46
CA LEU A 165 -2.63 -1.82 -14.26
C LEU A 165 -2.63 -1.42 -12.77
N MET A 166 -2.94 -2.36 -11.87
CA MET A 166 -2.89 -2.12 -10.43
C MET A 166 -1.48 -1.96 -9.89
N LEU A 167 -0.52 -2.74 -10.37
CA LEU A 167 0.89 -2.60 -9.98
C LEU A 167 1.43 -1.23 -10.38
N LEU A 168 1.10 -0.76 -11.58
CA LEU A 168 1.47 0.59 -12.03
C LEU A 168 0.82 1.66 -11.15
N CYS A 169 -0.44 1.48 -10.75
CA CYS A 169 -1.14 2.37 -9.84
C CYS A 169 -0.49 2.42 -8.45
N LEU A 170 -0.18 1.25 -7.88
CA LEU A 170 0.47 1.14 -6.57
C LEU A 170 1.86 1.78 -6.56
N SER A 171 2.65 1.62 -7.64
CA SER A 171 3.95 2.30 -7.75
C SER A 171 3.80 3.81 -7.69
N ASN A 172 2.87 4.37 -8.47
CA ASN A 172 2.61 5.81 -8.51
C ASN A 172 2.12 6.34 -7.15
N ILE A 173 1.18 5.64 -6.51
CA ILE A 173 0.66 6.00 -5.18
C ILE A 173 1.79 5.91 -4.13
N GLY A 174 2.63 4.88 -4.22
CA GLY A 174 3.78 4.67 -3.33
C GLY A 174 4.77 5.82 -3.38
N ASP A 175 5.09 6.33 -4.57
CA ASP A 175 5.99 7.48 -4.73
C ASP A 175 5.41 8.76 -4.11
N ILE A 176 4.13 9.03 -4.37
CA ILE A 176 3.42 10.18 -3.76
C ILE A 176 3.41 10.07 -2.24
N MET A 177 3.15 8.87 -1.72
CA MET A 177 3.11 8.59 -0.30
C MET A 177 4.49 8.79 0.35
N ALA A 178 5.56 8.30 -0.29
CA ALA A 178 6.93 8.47 0.18
C ALA A 178 7.35 9.95 0.19
N HIS A 179 7.01 10.72 -0.85
CA HIS A 179 7.25 12.17 -0.89
C HIS A 179 6.47 12.90 0.20
N SER A 180 5.21 12.51 0.42
CA SER A 180 4.36 13.07 1.48
C SER A 180 4.94 12.78 2.86
N PHE A 181 5.38 11.55 3.13
CA PHE A 181 6.03 11.19 4.38
C PHE A 181 7.35 11.92 4.59
N ARG A 182 8.16 12.08 3.54
CA ARG A 182 9.42 12.84 3.62
C ARG A 182 9.16 14.33 3.91
N PHE A 183 8.12 14.90 3.31
CA PHE A 183 7.70 16.28 3.59
C PHE A 183 7.16 16.45 5.01
N ILE A 184 6.34 15.52 5.48
CA ILE A 184 5.82 15.51 6.86
C ILE A 184 6.97 15.32 7.86
N TYR A 185 7.88 14.38 7.61
CA TYR A 185 9.07 14.16 8.44
C TYR A 185 9.96 15.39 8.49
N TRP A 186 10.23 16.04 7.34
CA TRP A 186 10.93 17.33 7.31
C TRP A 186 10.19 18.36 8.18
N ARG A 187 8.88 18.56 7.97
CA ARG A 187 8.11 19.55 8.75
C ARG A 187 8.17 19.27 10.25
N ILE A 188 8.06 18.02 10.68
CA ILE A 188 8.08 17.65 12.10
C ILE A 188 9.49 17.78 12.69
N CYS A 189 10.51 17.22 12.03
CA CYS A 189 11.90 17.28 12.51
C CYS A 189 12.48 18.69 12.43
N CYS A 190 12.21 19.47 11.39
CA CYS A 190 12.64 20.87 11.34
C CYS A 190 11.81 21.75 12.28
N TYR A 191 10.52 21.48 12.53
CA TYR A 191 9.76 22.21 13.56
C TYR A 191 10.28 21.91 14.98
N ALA A 192 10.74 20.68 15.24
CA ALA A 192 11.38 20.31 16.50
C ALA A 192 12.81 20.89 16.63
N CYS A 193 13.61 20.86 15.55
CA CYS A 193 15.01 21.32 15.56
C CYS A 193 15.19 22.82 15.34
N THR A 194 14.21 23.56 14.81
CA THR A 194 14.26 25.03 14.67
C THR A 194 13.50 25.76 15.78
N ARG A 195 13.02 25.06 16.83
CA ARG A 195 12.56 25.75 18.04
C ARG A 195 13.71 26.59 18.58
N PRO A 196 13.63 27.93 18.54
CA PRO A 196 14.71 28.75 19.05
C PRO A 196 14.86 28.44 20.54
N PRO A 197 16.09 28.20 21.05
CA PRO A 197 16.28 28.08 22.49
C PRO A 197 15.75 29.37 23.12
N LYS A 198 14.87 29.22 24.12
CA LYS A 198 14.28 30.33 24.87
C LYS A 198 15.45 31.17 25.41
N ARG A 199 15.70 32.35 24.83
CA ARG A 199 16.80 33.24 25.26
C ARG A 199 16.56 33.60 26.72
N SER A 200 17.33 33.02 27.64
CA SER A 200 17.40 33.47 29.02
C SER A 200 18.09 34.84 29.03
N HIS A 201 17.37 35.87 29.47
CA HIS A 201 17.83 37.25 29.50
C HIS A 201 18.76 37.44 30.70
N HIS A 202 20.06 37.14 30.56
CA HIS A 202 21.05 37.52 31.57
C HIS A 202 21.32 39.03 31.49
N VAL A 203 20.74 39.78 32.42
CA VAL A 203 21.01 41.20 32.65
C VAL A 203 22.44 41.33 33.18
N VAL A 204 23.34 41.89 32.38
CA VAL A 204 24.69 42.29 32.81
C VAL A 204 24.57 43.62 33.56
N HIS A 205 24.74 43.59 34.88
CA HIS A 205 24.80 44.79 35.71
C HIS A 205 26.19 45.43 35.57
N ARG A 206 26.32 46.52 34.79
CA ARG A 206 27.50 47.40 34.88
C ARG A 206 27.48 48.08 36.25
N ARG A 207 28.57 48.03 37.00
CA ARG A 207 28.90 49.01 38.05
C ARG A 207 30.33 49.50 37.80
N GLY A 208 30.47 50.82 37.82
CA GLY A 208 31.58 51.55 37.23
C GLY A 208 32.89 51.50 38.00
N CYS A 209 33.96 51.79 37.26
CA CYS A 209 35.31 51.98 37.79
C CYS A 209 35.41 53.35 38.50
N SER A 210 35.87 53.33 39.75
CA SER A 210 36.40 54.49 40.45
C SER A 210 37.89 54.66 40.15
N LEU A 211 38.25 55.91 39.92
CA LEU A 211 39.56 56.51 39.71
C LEU A 211 40.59 56.14 40.80
N ARG A 212 41.84 55.84 40.41
CA ARG A 212 43.04 56.19 41.22
C ARG A 212 44.29 56.37 40.36
N ARG A 213 44.92 57.54 40.52
CA ARG A 213 46.22 57.98 39.95
C ARG A 213 47.40 57.35 40.69
N THR A 214 48.50 57.10 39.98
CA THR A 214 49.91 57.29 40.42
C THR A 214 50.82 57.32 39.17
N VAL A 215 51.33 58.49 38.77
CA VAL A 215 52.70 59.04 38.97
C VAL A 215 53.82 58.36 38.16
N ARG A 216 54.18 59.03 37.05
CA ARG A 216 55.50 59.55 36.61
C ARG A 216 56.79 58.76 36.95
N GLY A 217 57.54 58.41 35.91
CA GLY A 217 58.98 58.12 35.96
C GLY A 217 59.51 57.90 34.53
N GLY A 218 60.39 58.79 34.05
CA GLY A 218 60.88 58.81 32.67
C GLY A 218 62.28 58.20 32.49
N HIS A 219 62.59 57.85 31.24
CA HIS A 219 63.91 57.59 30.61
C HIS A 219 63.64 57.73 29.09
N GLY A 220 64.41 58.34 28.20
CA GLY A 220 65.83 58.72 28.17
C GLY A 220 66.51 58.02 26.99
N LEU A 221 66.84 58.78 25.91
CA LEU A 221 67.82 58.50 24.82
C LEU A 221 67.52 57.31 23.87
N GLN A 222 68.10 57.11 22.67
CA GLN A 222 68.64 57.88 21.53
C GLN A 222 69.37 56.83 20.63
N GLY A 223 69.31 56.95 19.29
CA GLY A 223 70.10 56.16 18.31
C GLY A 223 69.30 55.02 17.66
N GLY A 224 69.39 54.71 16.36
CA GLY A 224 70.33 55.04 15.29
C GLY A 224 70.50 53.79 14.40
N GLY A 225 70.61 53.94 13.07
CA GLY A 225 71.18 52.91 12.18
C GLY A 225 70.21 52.20 11.23
N GLY A 226 70.55 52.20 9.94
CA GLY A 226 69.83 51.52 8.88
C GLY A 226 70.56 50.32 8.26
N ARG A 227 69.88 49.77 7.24
CA ARG A 227 70.33 48.92 6.11
C ARG A 227 70.69 47.43 6.32
N ASN A 228 69.80 46.62 5.73
CA ASN A 228 69.99 45.54 4.75
C ASN A 228 70.42 44.10 5.11
N SER A 229 69.71 43.20 4.40
CA SER A 229 70.02 41.87 3.85
C SER A 229 69.88 40.60 4.70
N SER A 230 68.82 39.86 4.34
CA SER A 230 68.75 38.41 4.06
C SER A 230 69.14 37.39 5.13
N ALA A 231 68.13 36.65 5.61
CA ALA A 231 68.26 35.22 5.85
C ALA A 231 66.90 34.52 5.66
N ARG A 232 66.96 33.37 5.00
CA ARG A 232 65.88 32.53 4.49
C ARG A 232 65.66 31.38 5.47
N SER A 233 64.41 31.07 5.85
CA SER A 233 63.83 29.70 5.85
C SER A 233 62.57 29.52 6.72
N ARG A 234 61.52 28.97 6.08
CA ARG A 234 60.54 27.92 6.49
C ARG A 234 59.78 28.15 7.82
N THR A 235 58.44 28.07 7.88
CA THR A 235 57.56 26.97 7.43
C THR A 235 56.13 27.43 7.18
N ALA A 236 55.46 26.72 6.26
CA ALA A 236 54.08 26.89 5.86
C ALA A 236 53.12 26.04 6.72
N SER A 237 51.84 26.42 6.77
CA SER A 237 50.71 25.52 6.51
C SER A 237 49.39 26.29 6.37
N LEU A 238 49.01 26.47 5.11
CA LEU A 238 47.64 26.71 4.65
C LEU A 238 47.04 25.34 4.30
N LYS A 239 45.78 25.07 4.64
CA LYS A 239 44.95 24.25 3.75
C LYS A 239 43.47 24.63 3.79
N LYS A 240 43.01 24.98 2.60
CA LYS A 240 41.65 25.26 2.15
C LYS A 240 41.10 23.96 1.52
N TRP A 241 39.82 23.68 1.77
CA TRP A 241 38.76 23.24 0.84
C TRP A 241 39.02 22.21 -0.29
N GLY A 242 38.06 21.30 -0.48
CA GLY A 242 37.88 20.57 -1.74
C GLY A 242 36.83 19.45 -1.67
N LYS A 243 35.70 19.65 -2.37
CA LYS A 243 34.71 18.62 -2.76
C LYS A 243 35.20 17.82 -3.98
N ASN A 244 34.83 16.54 -4.05
CA ASN A 244 34.23 15.78 -5.18
C ASN A 244 34.57 14.29 -5.03
N GLN A 245 33.59 13.41 -4.80
CA GLN A 245 32.79 12.66 -5.78
C GLN A 245 33.60 11.68 -6.66
N GLY A 246 33.29 10.39 -6.50
CA GLY A 246 33.70 9.26 -7.33
C GLY A 246 32.89 8.02 -6.94
N SER A 247 32.40 7.29 -7.94
CA SER A 247 31.29 6.33 -7.94
C SER A 247 31.71 4.87 -7.68
N GLN A 248 30.70 4.02 -7.37
CA GLN A 248 30.61 2.56 -7.60
C GLN A 248 31.56 1.56 -6.90
N ARG A 249 31.00 0.68 -6.04
CA ARG A 249 31.16 -0.79 -6.17
C ARG A 249 30.26 -1.61 -5.21
N SER A 250 29.55 -2.55 -5.84
CA SER A 250 29.01 -3.87 -5.46
C SER A 250 28.90 -4.29 -3.98
N GLY A 251 27.71 -4.80 -3.61
CA GLY A 251 27.49 -5.64 -2.44
C GLY A 251 26.53 -6.77 -2.77
N ASP A 252 27.08 -7.95 -3.07
CA ASP A 252 26.40 -9.24 -3.07
C ASP A 252 27.34 -10.26 -2.42
N SER A 253 26.88 -10.92 -1.37
CA SER A 253 27.06 -12.36 -1.13
C SER A 253 26.19 -12.80 0.06
N ALA A 254 25.53 -13.92 -0.16
CA ALA A 254 24.38 -14.42 0.56
C ALA A 254 24.73 -15.45 1.66
N LEU A 255 23.77 -15.66 2.57
CA LEU A 255 23.33 -16.91 3.19
C LEU A 255 24.37 -17.96 3.63
N ALA A 256 24.44 -18.21 4.95
CA ALA A 256 24.54 -19.55 5.51
C ALA A 256 24.04 -19.59 6.97
N LEU A 257 23.00 -20.43 7.19
CA LEU A 257 22.73 -21.32 8.36
C LEU A 257 22.85 -20.73 9.78
N SER A 258 21.78 -20.57 10.56
CA SER A 258 20.91 -21.59 11.18
C SER A 258 21.67 -22.73 11.88
N GLU A 259 21.89 -22.60 13.19
CA GLU A 259 21.72 -23.66 14.20
C GLU A 259 22.07 -23.15 15.61
N THR A 260 21.07 -22.98 16.48
CA THR A 260 21.17 -23.40 17.90
C THR A 260 19.77 -23.74 18.45
N LEU A 261 19.54 -25.04 18.57
CA LEU A 261 18.75 -25.76 19.58
C LEU A 261 17.35 -25.24 19.98
N THR A 262 16.33 -25.96 19.52
CA THR A 262 15.43 -26.73 20.39
C THR A 262 14.78 -27.86 19.60
N HIS A 263 15.18 -29.11 19.83
CA HIS A 263 14.29 -30.26 19.60
C HIS A 263 14.53 -31.31 20.67
N SER A 264 13.48 -31.53 21.47
CA SER A 264 13.29 -32.66 22.34
C SER A 264 12.50 -33.68 21.53
N TYR A 265 13.06 -34.85 21.22
CA TYR A 265 12.43 -36.14 21.51
C TYR A 265 13.44 -37.27 21.29
N SER A 266 13.41 -38.16 22.27
CA SER A 266 14.05 -39.47 22.37
C SER A 266 13.69 -40.41 21.23
N ASP A 267 14.67 -41.17 20.74
CA ASP A 267 14.55 -42.63 20.60
C ASP A 267 15.94 -43.26 20.43
N THR A 268 16.19 -44.30 21.22
CA THR A 268 17.32 -45.22 21.07
C THR A 268 16.74 -46.62 20.90
N GLU A 269 16.87 -47.18 19.71
CA GLU A 269 16.84 -48.63 19.50
C GLU A 269 18.18 -49.23 19.93
N CYS A 270 18.13 -50.29 20.74
CA CYS A 270 18.96 -51.50 20.64
C CYS A 270 18.75 -52.38 21.90
N ARG A 271 17.82 -53.34 21.81
CA ARG A 271 18.02 -54.73 22.23
C ARG A 271 16.99 -55.64 21.58
#